data_AF-A0A941Y9D6-F1
#
_entry.id   AF-A0A941Y9D6-F1
#
_cell.length_a   1.000
_cell.length_b   1.000
_cell.length_c   1.000
_cell.angle_alpha   90.00
_cell.angle_beta   90.00
_cell.angle_gamma   90.00
#
_symmetry.space_group_name_H-M   'P 1'
#
loop_
_entity.id
_entity.type
_entity.pdbx_description
1 polymer ?
#
loop_
_entity_poly.entity_id
_entity_poly.type
_entity_poly.pdbx_seq_one_letter_code
_entity_poly.pdbx_strand_id
1 'polypeptide(L)'
;MMRPCLRCGELASGSYCEEHAPVKASAKERGYTYAWSRLSKRCREIQPWCLDCGSEQDLSLDHTTPAAWEIAKRRPLTLKDAAKGLVVVRCMECNNKAGKARGYGVKRAD
;
A
#
# COMPACT_ATOMS: atom_id res chain seq x y z
N MET A 1 9.42 21.60 -13.72
CA MET A 1 10.20 22.60 -12.96
C MET A 1 11.38 21.88 -12.33
N MET A 2 12.60 22.42 -12.46
CA MET A 2 13.76 21.82 -11.80
C MET A 2 13.84 22.31 -10.35
N ARG A 3 14.27 21.44 -9.44
CA ARG A 3 14.46 21.76 -8.02
C ARG A 3 15.70 21.06 -7.47
N PRO A 4 16.29 21.54 -6.37
CA PRO A 4 17.40 20.85 -5.72
C PRO A 4 17.03 19.43 -5.31
N CYS A 5 17.93 18.48 -5.57
CA CYS A 5 17.89 17.13 -5.06
C CYS A 5 17.88 17.16 -3.53
N LEU A 6 16.97 16.41 -2.90
CA LEU A 6 16.85 16.35 -1.44
C LEU A 6 18.05 15.69 -0.73
N ARG A 7 19.00 15.09 -1.48
CA ARG A 7 20.18 14.43 -0.90
C ARG A 7 21.49 15.17 -1.16
N CYS A 8 21.72 15.66 -2.38
CA CYS A 8 22.98 16.33 -2.75
C CYS A 8 22.81 17.81 -3.12
N GLY A 9 21.57 18.33 -3.22
CA GLY A 9 21.31 19.72 -3.58
C GLY A 9 21.43 20.07 -5.07
N GLU A 10 21.95 19.16 -5.92
CA GLU A 10 22.06 19.39 -7.36
C GLU A 10 20.69 19.55 -8.04
N LEU A 11 20.66 20.30 -9.14
CA LEU A 11 19.42 20.55 -9.88
C LEU A 11 18.89 19.24 -10.49
N ALA A 12 17.67 18.87 -10.13
CA ALA A 12 17.01 17.66 -10.61
C ALA A 12 15.59 17.96 -11.13
N SER A 13 15.10 17.09 -12.02
CA SER A 13 13.72 17.13 -12.52
C SER A 13 12.69 16.66 -11.48
N GLY A 14 13.15 15.99 -10.40
CA GLY A 14 12.32 15.36 -9.38
C GLY A 14 12.76 15.72 -7.95
N SER A 15 12.39 14.88 -6.97
CA SER A 15 12.87 15.04 -5.58
C SER A 15 14.34 14.67 -5.42
N TYR A 16 14.87 13.86 -6.34
CA TYR A 16 16.23 13.33 -6.31
C TYR A 16 16.80 13.40 -7.74
N CYS A 17 18.12 13.54 -7.87
CA CYS A 17 18.82 13.34 -9.15
C CYS A 17 18.84 11.84 -9.51
N GLU A 18 19.28 11.48 -10.72
CA GLU A 18 19.27 10.09 -11.19
C GLU A 18 20.07 9.14 -10.28
N GLU A 19 21.21 9.59 -9.76
CA GLU A 19 22.05 8.83 -8.83
C GLU A 19 21.36 8.56 -7.48
N HIS A 20 20.61 9.54 -6.98
CA HIS A 20 19.96 9.49 -5.68
C HIS A 20 18.48 9.07 -5.76
N ALA A 21 17.97 8.83 -6.96
CA ALA A 21 16.60 8.36 -7.14
C ALA A 21 16.46 6.98 -6.50
N PRO A 22 15.49 6.79 -5.57
CA PRO A 22 15.31 5.49 -4.94
C PRO A 22 14.89 4.46 -5.98
N VAL A 23 15.66 3.38 -6.07
CA VAL A 23 15.30 2.22 -6.91
C VAL A 23 14.01 1.62 -6.33
N LYS A 24 12.93 1.71 -7.10
CA LYS A 24 11.65 1.12 -6.71
C LYS A 24 11.71 -0.39 -6.95
N ALA A 25 11.52 -1.17 -5.90
CA ALA A 25 11.30 -2.60 -6.03
C ALA A 25 10.15 -2.89 -7.00
N SER A 26 10.29 -3.96 -7.79
CA SER A 26 9.27 -4.40 -8.74
C SER A 26 7.93 -4.68 -8.04
N ALA A 27 6.83 -4.68 -8.80
CA ALA A 27 5.53 -5.01 -8.23
C ALA A 27 5.52 -6.39 -7.53
N LYS A 28 6.25 -7.36 -8.09
CA LYS A 28 6.40 -8.69 -7.49
C LYS A 28 7.13 -8.62 -6.16
N GLU A 29 8.25 -7.90 -6.08
CA GLU A 29 9.01 -7.72 -4.84
C GLU A 29 8.23 -6.96 -3.77
N ARG A 30 7.34 -6.05 -4.18
CA ARG A 30 6.41 -5.35 -3.27
C ARG A 30 5.22 -6.20 -2.81
N GLY A 31 5.11 -7.46 -3.25
CA GLY A 31 4.07 -8.39 -2.81
C GLY A 31 2.79 -8.39 -3.65
N TYR A 32 2.74 -7.71 -4.80
CA TYR A 32 1.60 -7.75 -5.74
C TYR A 32 1.61 -9.05 -6.56
N THR A 33 1.50 -10.18 -5.86
CA THR A 33 1.44 -11.50 -6.49
C THR A 33 0.11 -11.72 -7.19
N TYR A 34 0.05 -12.70 -8.11
CA TYR A 34 -1.20 -13.11 -8.75
C TYR A 34 -2.29 -13.48 -7.72
N ALA A 35 -1.91 -14.21 -6.66
CA ALA A 35 -2.83 -14.58 -5.58
C ALA A 35 -3.41 -13.36 -4.86
N TRP A 36 -2.57 -12.35 -4.58
CA TRP A 36 -3.02 -11.10 -3.98
C TRP A 36 -3.99 -10.34 -4.90
N SER A 37 -3.65 -10.19 -6.18
CA SER A 37 -4.52 -9.52 -7.15
C SER A 37 -5.89 -10.21 -7.28
N ARG A 38 -5.89 -11.54 -7.28
CA ARG A 38 -7.11 -12.38 -7.29
C ARG A 38 -7.96 -12.22 -6.04
N LEU A 39 -7.34 -12.19 -4.86
CA LEU A 39 -8.03 -11.97 -3.59
C LEU A 39 -8.61 -10.55 -3.55
N SER A 40 -7.80 -9.55 -3.86
CA SER A 40 -8.17 -8.14 -3.87
C SER A 40 -9.37 -7.88 -4.79
N LYS A 41 -9.38 -8.44 -6.00
CA LYS A 41 -10.52 -8.36 -6.90
C LYS A 41 -11.79 -8.95 -6.27
N ARG A 42 -11.73 -10.18 -5.77
CA ARG A 42 -12.89 -10.84 -5.14
C ARG A 42 -13.41 -10.10 -3.91
N CYS A 43 -12.53 -9.59 -3.05
CA CYS A 43 -12.95 -8.83 -1.88
C CYS A 43 -13.69 -7.56 -2.28
N ARG A 44 -13.24 -6.84 -3.32
CA ARG A 44 -13.95 -5.65 -3.84
C ARG A 44 -15.27 -5.98 -4.53
N GLU A 45 -15.39 -7.16 -5.14
CA GLU A 45 -16.67 -7.62 -5.70
C GLU A 45 -17.68 -7.93 -4.59
N ILE A 46 -17.23 -8.49 -3.46
CA ILE A 46 -18.08 -8.82 -2.30
C ILE A 46 -18.41 -7.57 -1.47
N GLN A 47 -17.44 -6.67 -1.30
CA GLN A 47 -17.58 -5.41 -0.57
C GLN A 47 -17.24 -4.24 -1.52
N PRO A 48 -18.16 -3.84 -2.41
CA PRO A 48 -17.96 -2.73 -3.35
C PRO A 48 -18.04 -1.34 -2.70
N TRP A 49 -17.66 -1.22 -1.43
CA TRP A 49 -17.59 0.04 -0.68
C TRP A 49 -16.43 0.03 0.33
N CYS A 50 -15.97 1.22 0.71
CA CYS A 50 -14.94 1.40 1.72
C CYS A 50 -15.50 1.10 3.11
N LEU A 51 -14.77 0.31 3.91
CA LEU A 51 -15.16 0.00 5.29
C LEU A 51 -15.29 1.24 6.18
N ASP A 52 -14.42 2.25 5.99
CA ASP A 52 -14.35 3.37 6.92
C ASP A 52 -15.27 4.54 6.52
N CYS A 53 -15.46 4.80 5.22
CA CYS A 53 -16.24 5.97 4.75
C CYS A 53 -17.38 5.65 3.78
N GLY A 54 -17.55 4.39 3.36
CA GLY A 54 -18.61 3.98 2.44
C GLY A 54 -18.38 4.34 0.96
N SER A 55 -17.29 5.03 0.60
CA SER A 55 -16.98 5.33 -0.81
C SER A 55 -16.94 4.06 -1.66
N GLU A 56 -17.54 4.08 -2.84
CA GLU A 56 -17.51 2.98 -3.82
C GLU A 56 -16.38 3.14 -4.85
N GLN A 57 -15.60 4.24 -4.74
CA GLN A 57 -14.57 4.62 -5.69
C GLN A 57 -13.17 4.38 -5.13
N ASP A 58 -12.22 4.13 -6.04
CA ASP A 58 -10.79 4.00 -5.76
C ASP A 58 -10.48 3.01 -4.63
N LEU A 59 -11.08 1.82 -4.73
CA LEU A 59 -11.00 0.78 -3.71
C LEU A 59 -9.73 -0.07 -3.82
N SER A 60 -9.15 -0.35 -2.67
CA SER A 60 -8.01 -1.25 -2.48
C SER A 60 -8.29 -2.25 -1.35
N LEU A 61 -7.43 -3.28 -1.25
CA LEU A 61 -7.46 -4.24 -0.15
C LEU A 61 -6.29 -3.91 0.80
N ASP A 62 -6.59 -3.64 2.07
CA ASP A 62 -5.63 -3.27 3.11
C ASP A 62 -5.46 -4.41 4.12
N HIS A 63 -4.24 -4.59 4.63
CA HIS A 63 -3.97 -5.45 5.79
C HIS A 63 -4.37 -4.71 7.07
N THR A 64 -5.20 -5.30 7.93
CA THR A 64 -5.75 -4.58 9.09
C THR A 64 -4.76 -4.41 10.23
N THR A 65 -3.86 -5.37 10.42
CA THR A 65 -2.97 -5.48 11.58
C THR A 65 -1.55 -5.91 11.18
N PRO A 66 -0.53 -5.68 12.03
CA PRO A 66 0.81 -6.23 11.82
C PRO A 66 0.81 -7.77 11.69
N ALA A 67 -0.06 -8.46 12.44
CA ALA A 67 -0.21 -9.91 12.35
C ALA A 67 -0.65 -10.36 10.94
N ALA A 68 -1.53 -9.61 10.28
CA ALA A 68 -1.95 -9.90 8.91
C ALA A 68 -0.75 -9.83 7.93
N TRP A 69 0.14 -8.85 8.12
CA TRP A 69 1.39 -8.76 7.33
C TRP A 69 2.31 -9.96 7.57
N GLU A 70 2.50 -10.37 8.82
CA GLU A 70 3.35 -11.53 9.16
C GLU A 70 2.81 -12.84 8.56
N ILE A 71 1.48 -13.00 8.52
CA ILE A 71 0.86 -14.15 7.86
C ILE A 71 1.09 -14.09 6.34
N ALA A 72 0.90 -12.91 5.73
CA ALA A 72 1.08 -12.71 4.29
C ALA A 72 2.51 -12.98 3.80
N LYS A 73 3.51 -12.77 4.66
CA LYS A 73 4.92 -13.15 4.37
C LYS A 73 5.14 -14.66 4.30
N ARG A 74 4.33 -15.45 5.01
CA ARG A 74 4.49 -16.92 5.13
C ARG A 74 3.62 -17.69 4.14
N ARG A 75 2.44 -17.17 3.80
CA ARG A 75 1.53 -17.79 2.85
C ARG A 75 0.60 -16.74 2.20
N PRO A 76 0.05 -17.04 1.01
CA PRO A 76 -1.04 -16.25 0.47
C PRO A 76 -2.26 -16.19 1.40
N LEU A 77 -2.87 -15.01 1.50
CA LEU A 77 -4.14 -14.80 2.21
C LEU A 77 -5.32 -15.27 1.35
N THR A 78 -6.43 -15.60 2.01
CA THR A 78 -7.63 -16.18 1.42
C THR A 78 -8.88 -15.39 1.77
N LEU A 79 -10.02 -15.71 1.15
CA LEU A 79 -11.31 -15.13 1.54
C LEU A 79 -11.70 -15.45 2.99
N LYS A 80 -11.26 -16.59 3.54
CA LYS A 80 -11.48 -16.92 4.96
C LYS A 80 -10.70 -15.97 5.87
N ASP A 81 -9.51 -15.56 5.45
CA ASP A 81 -8.71 -14.56 6.19
C ASP A 81 -9.36 -13.17 6.13
N ALA A 82 -9.93 -12.79 4.98
CA ALA A 82 -10.72 -11.57 4.82
C ALA A 82 -11.98 -11.57 5.70
N ALA A 83 -12.72 -12.67 5.75
CA ALA A 83 -13.88 -12.84 6.63
C ALA A 83 -13.54 -12.75 8.12
N LYS A 84 -12.30 -13.09 8.50
CA LYS A 84 -11.76 -12.90 9.86
C LYS A 84 -11.23 -11.49 10.12
N GLY A 85 -11.37 -10.58 9.16
CA GLY A 85 -10.91 -9.20 9.27
C GLY A 85 -9.40 -9.02 9.20
N LEU A 86 -8.63 -9.98 8.69
CA LEU A 86 -7.18 -9.80 8.49
C LEU A 86 -6.86 -8.82 7.35
N VAL A 87 -7.78 -8.73 6.37
CA VAL A 87 -7.73 -7.75 5.29
C VAL A 87 -9.11 -7.18 5.06
N VAL A 88 -9.19 -5.91 4.68
CA VAL A 88 -10.46 -5.18 4.49
C VAL A 88 -10.40 -4.28 3.26
N VAL A 89 -11.55 -4.05 2.62
CA VAL A 89 -11.64 -3.12 1.49
C VAL A 89 -11.73 -1.68 2.00
N ARG A 90 -10.86 -0.82 1.48
CA ARG A 90 -10.79 0.62 1.81
C ARG A 90 -10.55 1.43 0.55
N CYS A 91 -11.08 2.65 0.49
CA CYS A 91 -10.62 3.60 -0.52
C CYS A 91 -9.16 3.98 -0.25
N MET A 92 -8.43 4.42 -1.27
CA MET A 92 -7.02 4.78 -1.13
C MET A 92 -6.77 5.88 -0.10
N GLU A 93 -7.70 6.82 0.06
CA GLU A 93 -7.59 7.88 1.08
C GLU A 93 -7.60 7.30 2.51
N CYS A 94 -8.62 6.51 2.84
CA CYS A 94 -8.73 5.85 4.14
C CYS A 94 -7.57 4.86 4.36
N ASN A 95 -7.15 4.14 3.33
CA ASN A 95 -6.00 3.24 3.39
C ASN A 95 -4.70 4.00 3.74
N ASN A 96 -4.43 5.12 3.07
CA ASN A 96 -3.27 5.97 3.35
C ASN A 96 -3.31 6.56 4.76
N LYS A 97 -4.50 6.99 5.23
CA LYS A 97 -4.70 7.49 6.60
C LYS A 97 -4.41 6.41 7.64
N ALA A 98 -4.92 5.20 7.43
CA ALA A 98 -4.67 4.05 8.31
C ALA A 98 -3.19 3.66 8.32
N GLY A 99 -2.52 3.65 7.16
CA GLY A 99 -1.09 3.36 7.05
C GLY A 99 -0.22 4.35 7.83
N LYS A 100 -0.54 5.66 7.76
CA LYS A 100 0.12 6.70 8.55
C LYS A 100 -0.05 6.49 10.05
N ALA A 101 -1.27 6.18 10.50
CA ALA A 101 -1.58 5.95 11.91
C ALA A 101 -0.82 4.74 12.50
N ARG A 102 -0.56 3.71 11.69
CA ARG A 102 0.24 2.53 12.08
C ARG A 102 1.74 2.77 12.11
N GLY A 103 2.23 3.96 11.72
CA GLY A 103 3.65 4.29 11.70
C GLY A 103 4.43 3.67 10.53
N TYR A 104 3.75 3.13 9.51
CA TYR A 104 4.38 2.62 8.28
C TYR A 104 4.78 3.73 7.29
N GLY A 105 4.54 5.00 7.65
CA GLY A 105 5.02 6.13 6.88
C GLY A 105 6.54 6.15 6.86
N VAL A 106 7.14 6.28 5.67
CA VAL A 106 8.56 6.61 5.53
C VAL A 106 8.80 7.87 6.36
N LYS A 107 9.57 7.77 7.45
CA LYS A 107 10.08 8.96 8.13
C LYS A 107 10.92 9.70 7.10
N ARG A 108 10.47 10.88 6.67
CA ARG A 108 11.36 11.80 5.95
C ARG A 108 12.39 12.24 6.99
N ALA A 109 13.66 11.94 6.73
CA ALA A 109 14.73 12.55 7.48
C ALA A 109 14.61 14.07 7.29
N ASP A 110 14.45 14.75 8.41
CA ASP A 110 14.60 16.18 8.63
C ASP A 110 16.02 16.66 8.30
#